data_AF-A0A382MUU2-F1
#
_entry.id   AF-A0A382MUU2-F1
#
_cell.length_a   1.000
_cell.length_b   1.000
_cell.length_c   1.000
_cell.angle_alpha   90.00
_cell.angle_beta   90.00
_cell.angle_gamma   90.00
#
_symmetry.space_group_name_H-M   'P 1'
#
loop_
_entity.id
_entity.type
_entity.pdbx_description
1 polymer ?
#
loop_
_entity_poly.entity_id
_entity_poly.type
_entity_poly.pdbx_seq_one_letter_code
_entity_poly.pdbx_strand_id
1 'polypeptide(L)'
;MAKKKGPKIVNTSGKRKTAVARATLKPGKGRVRVNGKPIHIMEPELARSKAIETLTIADAMNRLERVDISVDVKGGGQMGQV
;
A
#
# COMPACT_ATOMS: atom_id res chain seq x y z
N MET A 1 20.91 26.85 13.09
CA MET A 1 20.20 26.61 11.82
C MET A 1 19.34 25.36 11.98
N ALA A 2 18.02 25.48 12.02
CA ALA A 2 17.13 24.35 12.27
C ALA A 2 17.09 23.41 11.06
N LYS A 3 17.33 22.09 11.27
CA LYS A 3 17.12 21.05 10.25
C LYS A 3 15.68 21.17 9.74
N LYS A 4 15.49 21.48 8.44
CA LYS A 4 14.17 21.38 7.79
C LYS A 4 13.61 19.98 8.09
N LYS A 5 12.46 19.91 8.76
CA LYS A 5 11.72 18.66 8.90
C LYS A 5 11.42 18.15 7.50
N GLY A 6 12.02 17.02 7.12
CA GLY A 6 11.72 16.35 5.87
C GLY A 6 10.23 16.01 5.77
N PRO A 7 9.74 15.62 4.58
CA PRO A 7 8.36 15.19 4.41
C PRO A 7 8.04 14.11 5.44
N LYS A 8 6.86 14.20 6.08
CA LYS A 8 6.40 13.16 7.01
C LYS A 8 6.19 11.87 6.22
N ILE A 9 7.12 10.93 6.36
CA ILE A 9 7.01 9.57 5.81
C ILE A 9 6.52 8.69 6.95
N VAL A 10 5.48 7.92 6.69
CA VAL A 10 4.95 6.93 7.65
C VAL A 10 5.24 5.54 7.09
N ASN A 11 5.90 4.72 7.89
CA ASN A 11 6.17 3.33 7.56
C ASN A 11 5.36 2.43 8.48
N THR A 12 4.57 1.54 7.89
CA THR A 12 3.74 0.58 8.62
C THR A 12 3.97 -0.80 8.05
N SER A 13 3.92 -1.82 8.90
CA SER A 13 4.00 -3.22 8.46
C SER A 13 2.73 -3.98 8.79
N GLY A 14 2.31 -4.85 7.87
CA GLY A 14 1.28 -5.87 8.10
C GLY A 14 1.90 -7.26 7.95
N LYS A 15 1.48 -8.21 8.78
CA LYS A 15 1.91 -9.61 8.70
C LYS A 15 0.70 -10.53 8.72
N ARG A 16 0.68 -11.50 7.80
CA ARG A 16 -0.33 -12.57 7.77
C ARG A 16 0.37 -13.89 7.47
N LYS A 17 0.28 -14.85 8.40
CA LYS A 17 1.05 -16.11 8.36
C LYS A 17 2.56 -15.81 8.17
N THR A 18 3.12 -16.22 7.03
CA THR A 18 4.51 -16.01 6.64
C THR A 18 4.72 -14.81 5.70
N ALA A 19 3.63 -14.17 5.22
CA ALA A 19 3.71 -12.99 4.36
C ALA A 19 3.87 -11.73 5.21
N VAL A 20 4.81 -10.88 4.80
CA VAL A 20 5.10 -9.58 5.42
C VAL A 20 4.97 -8.49 4.37
N ALA A 21 4.05 -7.56 4.59
CA ALA A 21 3.84 -6.37 3.80
C ALA A 21 4.40 -5.14 4.53
N ARG A 22 5.24 -4.35 3.87
CA ARG A 22 5.74 -3.06 4.38
C ARG A 22 5.19 -1.95 3.51
N ALA A 23 4.32 -1.13 4.10
CA ALA A 23 3.75 0.04 3.46
C ALA A 23 4.55 1.29 3.83
N THR A 24 4.87 2.09 2.83
CA THR A 24 5.45 3.41 2.97
C THR A 24 4.46 4.42 2.41
N LEU A 25 3.97 5.31 3.28
CA LEU A 25 3.07 6.39 2.93
C LEU A 25 3.85 7.69 2.83
N LYS A 26 3.66 8.38 1.70
CA LYS A 26 4.26 9.69 1.43
C LYS A 26 3.15 10.65 0.99
N PRO A 27 3.20 11.94 1.37
CA PRO A 27 2.27 12.93 0.80
C PRO A 27 2.45 12.97 -0.73
N GLY A 28 1.35 12.87 -1.48
CA GLY A 28 1.39 12.60 -2.92
C GLY A 28 0.05 12.81 -3.63
N LYS A 29 -0.12 12.18 -4.79
CA LYS A 29 -1.25 12.34 -5.71
C LYS A 29 -2.17 11.10 -5.75
N GLY A 30 -2.17 10.28 -4.70
CA GLY A 30 -3.02 9.08 -4.64
C GLY A 30 -2.53 7.87 -5.40
N ARG A 31 -1.22 7.75 -5.67
CA ARG A 31 -0.69 6.61 -6.41
C ARG A 31 -0.51 5.41 -5.48
N VAL A 32 -1.17 4.30 -5.79
CA VAL A 32 -1.03 3.04 -5.06
C VAL A 32 -0.22 2.03 -5.87
N ARG A 33 0.86 1.52 -5.27
CA ARG A 33 1.74 0.51 -5.88
C ARG A 33 1.99 -0.64 -4.90
N VAL A 34 2.02 -1.86 -5.44
CA VAL A 34 2.39 -3.08 -4.73
C VAL A 34 3.56 -3.73 -5.47
N ASN A 35 4.69 -3.95 -4.80
CA ASN A 35 5.93 -4.49 -5.38
C ASN A 35 6.36 -3.75 -6.67
N GLY A 36 6.25 -2.42 -6.67
CA GLY A 36 6.59 -1.56 -7.81
C GLY A 36 5.56 -1.56 -8.96
N LYS A 37 4.54 -2.42 -8.92
CA LYS A 37 3.48 -2.49 -9.94
C LYS A 37 2.21 -1.77 -9.45
N PRO A 38 1.42 -1.15 -10.35
CA PRO A 38 0.07 -0.67 -10.01
C PRO A 38 -0.83 -1.82 -9.56
N ILE A 39 -1.74 -1.56 -8.62
CA ILE A 39 -2.60 -2.59 -8.04
C ILE A 39 -3.52 -3.28 -9.07
N HIS A 40 -3.86 -2.61 -10.16
CA HIS A 40 -4.70 -3.16 -11.23
C HIS A 40 -4.08 -4.36 -11.95
N ILE A 41 -2.74 -4.45 -11.95
CA ILE A 41 -1.96 -5.51 -12.60
C ILE A 41 -1.59 -6.61 -11.58
N MET A 42 -2.21 -6.60 -10.40
CA MET A 42 -2.00 -7.66 -9.43
C MET A 42 -2.73 -8.92 -9.87
N GLU A 43 -1.99 -10.04 -9.88
CA GLU A 43 -2.52 -11.38 -10.11
C GLU A 43 -2.42 -12.18 -8.80
N PRO A 44 -3.36 -13.08 -8.51
CA PRO A 44 -4.56 -13.46 -9.28
C PRO A 44 -5.72 -12.47 -9.10
N GLU A 45 -6.72 -12.52 -9.98
CA GLU A 45 -7.84 -11.56 -9.98
C GLU A 45 -8.62 -11.52 -8.66
N LEU A 46 -8.83 -12.67 -8.02
CA LEU A 46 -9.56 -12.75 -6.76
C LEU A 46 -8.82 -12.02 -5.62
N ALA A 47 -7.49 -12.09 -5.63
CA ALA A 47 -6.66 -11.33 -4.71
C ALA A 47 -6.72 -9.83 -5.01
N ARG A 48 -6.69 -9.46 -6.29
CA ARG A 48 -6.83 -8.06 -6.71
C ARG A 48 -8.14 -7.45 -6.23
N SER A 49 -9.26 -8.14 -6.39
CA SER A 49 -10.58 -7.64 -5.96
C SER A 49 -10.63 -7.37 -4.47
N LYS A 50 -10.08 -8.26 -3.66
CA LYS A 50 -9.98 -8.09 -2.20
C LYS A 50 -9.10 -6.90 -1.81
N ALA A 51 -8.00 -6.69 -2.51
CA ALA A 51 -7.13 -5.55 -2.24
C ALA A 51 -7.78 -4.22 -2.66
N ILE A 52 -8.52 -4.20 -3.78
CA ILE A 52 -9.26 -3.02 -4.25
C ILE A 52 -10.35 -2.60 -3.27
N GLU A 53 -11.06 -3.54 -2.65
CA GLU A 53 -12.12 -3.23 -1.66
C GLU A 53 -11.59 -2.30 -0.54
N THR A 54 -10.41 -2.59 -0.01
CA THR A 54 -9.79 -1.76 1.03
C THR A 54 -9.44 -0.35 0.54
N LEU A 55 -9.07 -0.21 -0.75
CA LEU A 55 -8.83 1.09 -1.35
C LEU A 55 -10.13 1.85 -1.58
N THR A 56 -11.20 1.19 -2.05
CA THR A 56 -12.51 1.82 -2.22
C THR A 56 -13.03 2.42 -0.92
N ILE A 57 -12.85 1.72 0.20
CA ILE A 57 -13.20 2.24 1.53
C ILE A 57 -12.33 3.47 1.88
N ALA A 58 -11.03 3.42 1.62
CA ALA A 58 -10.14 4.54 1.88
C ALA A 58 -10.43 5.77 0.98
N ASP A 59 -10.92 5.53 -0.23
CA ASP A 59 -11.35 6.57 -1.17
C ASP A 59 -12.62 7.27 -0.71
N ALA A 60 -13.61 6.49 -0.24
CA ALA A 60 -14.83 7.02 0.37
C ALA A 60 -14.55 7.93 1.58
N MET A 61 -13.40 7.77 2.24
CA MET A 61 -12.94 8.64 3.32
C MET A 61 -12.11 9.85 2.85
N ASN A 62 -12.01 10.10 1.54
CA ASN A 62 -11.21 11.17 0.91
C ASN A 62 -9.74 11.21 1.35
N ARG A 63 -9.15 10.04 1.65
CA ARG A 63 -7.77 9.95 2.16
C ARG A 63 -6.75 9.57 1.11
N LEU A 64 -7.17 8.95 0.01
CA LEU A 64 -6.27 8.47 -1.03
C LEU A 64 -5.68 9.61 -1.86
N GLU A 65 -6.47 10.60 -2.26
CA GLU A 65 -6.01 11.68 -3.17
C GLU A 65 -4.76 12.43 -2.69
N ARG A 66 -4.53 12.47 -1.37
CA ARG A 66 -3.45 13.24 -0.74
C ARG A 66 -2.18 12.42 -0.47
N VAL A 67 -2.20 11.10 -0.68
CA VAL A 67 -1.15 10.19 -0.19
C VAL A 67 -0.76 9.19 -1.27
N ASP A 68 0.53 9.13 -1.59
CA ASP A 68 1.10 8.04 -2.36
C ASP A 68 1.43 6.87 -1.43
N ILE A 69 1.02 5.67 -1.82
CA ILE A 69 1.19 4.43 -1.06
C ILE A 69 2.07 3.47 -1.87
N SER A 70 3.19 3.06 -1.29
CA SER A 70 4.04 2.00 -1.84
C SER A 70 4.09 0.84 -0.86
N VAL A 71 3.69 -0.34 -1.29
CA VAL A 71 3.69 -1.55 -0.48
C VAL A 71 4.67 -2.56 -1.05
N ASP A 72 5.65 -2.97 -0.25
CA ASP A 72 6.57 -4.06 -0.57
C ASP A 72 6.17 -5.31 0.21
N VAL A 73 5.80 -6.37 -0.49
CA VAL A 73 5.35 -7.63 0.09
C VAL A 73 6.35 -8.72 -0.19
N LYS A 74 6.80 -9.42 0.87
CA LYS A 74 7.73 -10.55 0.79
C LYS A 74 7.24 -11.75 1.60
N GLY A 75 7.54 -12.94 1.11
CA GLY A 75 7.22 -14.21 1.77
C GLY A 75 5.76 -14.65 1.61
N GLY A 76 5.47 -15.88 2.04
CA GLY A 76 4.15 -16.51 1.91
C GLY A 76 3.77 -16.91 0.47
N GLY A 77 2.49 -17.21 0.27
CA GLY A 77 1.88 -17.46 -1.05
C GLY A 77 0.86 -16.38 -1.42
N GLN A 78 0.33 -16.40 -2.65
CA GLN A 78 -0.58 -15.37 -3.17
C GLN A 78 -1.73 -15.01 -2.21
N MET A 79 -2.44 -16.01 -1.68
CA MET A 79 -3.55 -15.78 -0.72
C MET A 79 -3.10 -15.38 0.68
N GLY A 80 -1.82 -15.60 1.04
CA GLY A 80 -1.24 -15.13 2.30
C GLY A 80 -0.84 -13.65 2.24
N GLN A 81 -0.51 -13.16 1.05
CA GLN A 81 -0.05 -11.78 0.80
C GLN A 81 -1.19 -10.76 0.71
N VAL A 82 -2.44 -11.22 0.61
CA VAL A 82 -3.65 -10.42 0.36
C VAL A 82 -4.64 -10.52 1.51
#